data_AF-A0A937XBZ3-F1
#
_entry.id   AF-A0A937XBZ3-F1
#
_cell.length_a   1.000
_cell.length_b   1.000
_cell.length_c   1.000
_cell.angle_alpha   90.00
_cell.angle_beta   90.00
_cell.angle_gamma   90.00
#
_symmetry.space_group_name_H-M   'P 1'
#
loop_
_entity.id
_entity.type
_entity.pdbx_description
1 polymer ?
#
loop_
_entity_poly.entity_id
_entity_poly.type
_entity_poly.pdbx_seq_one_letter_code
_entity_poly.pdbx_strand_id
1 'polypeptide(L)'
;TAEGPTATLLAGDEEGEGRLSVTAHQGSAVAQAEARFLVLQVKKAARGHKLLLEPVNRPEEPWRSRWAPSRSVIEYNIGHANYIQAKLRGKKNLLRYVALLVAKELVLHNFSGVPQPLVLERMVEVVSALQQRL
;
A
#
# COMPACT_ATOMS: atom_id res chain seq x y z
N THR A 1 -36.52 13.29 -17.68
CA THR A 1 -35.33 13.85 -17.00
C THR A 1 -34.28 14.04 -18.06
N ALA A 2 -33.94 15.28 -18.40
CA ALA A 2 -32.91 15.55 -19.40
C ALA A 2 -31.54 15.29 -18.75
N GLU A 3 -30.84 14.26 -19.20
CA GLU A 3 -29.44 14.07 -18.82
C GLU A 3 -28.64 15.29 -19.29
N GLY A 4 -27.91 15.91 -18.38
CA GLY A 4 -27.05 17.06 -18.68
C GLY A 4 -25.85 16.67 -19.55
N PRO A 5 -25.09 17.66 -20.06
CA PRO A 5 -23.89 17.40 -20.85
C PRO A 5 -22.83 16.65 -20.03
N THR A 6 -22.18 15.66 -20.63
CA THR A 6 -21.07 14.91 -20.03
C THR A 6 -19.73 15.45 -20.53
N ALA A 7 -18.72 15.44 -19.67
CA ALA A 7 -17.34 15.80 -20.02
C ALA A 7 -16.41 14.63 -19.69
N THR A 8 -15.51 14.30 -20.61
CA THR A 8 -14.45 13.30 -20.41
C THR A 8 -13.11 14.01 -20.41
N LEU A 9 -12.25 13.68 -19.46
CA LEU A 9 -10.88 14.20 -19.38
C LEU A 9 -9.90 13.09 -19.76
N LEU A 10 -8.86 13.46 -20.51
CA LEU A 10 -7.69 12.62 -20.71
C LEU A 10 -6.69 12.94 -19.60
N ALA A 11 -6.28 11.93 -18.85
CA ALA A 11 -5.21 12.08 -17.88
C ALA A 11 -3.88 12.39 -18.60
N GLY A 12 -2.99 13.11 -17.91
CA GLY A 12 -1.63 13.34 -18.40
C GLY A 12 -0.80 12.05 -18.42
N ASP A 13 0.43 12.15 -18.95
CA ASP A 13 1.32 10.99 -19.09
C ASP A 13 1.88 10.47 -17.76
N GLU A 14 1.80 11.27 -16.69
CA GLU A 14 2.29 10.92 -15.36
C GLU A 14 1.17 10.43 -14.43
N GLU A 15 1.51 9.49 -13.54
CA GLU A 15 0.64 9.07 -12.45
C GLU A 15 0.47 10.21 -11.44
N GLY A 16 -0.74 10.38 -10.91
CA GLY A 16 -0.98 11.46 -9.96
C GLY A 16 -2.42 11.61 -9.50
N GLU A 17 -2.59 12.49 -8.52
CA GLU A 17 -3.90 12.93 -8.04
C GLU A 17 -4.39 14.09 -8.90
N GLY A 18 -5.58 13.92 -9.49
CA GLY A 18 -6.27 14.94 -10.27
C GLY A 18 -7.47 15.50 -9.52
N ARG A 19 -7.88 16.71 -9.91
CA ARG A 19 -9.07 17.39 -9.39
C ARG A 19 -9.97 17.81 -10.54
N LEU A 20 -11.24 17.44 -10.46
CA LEU A 20 -12.29 17.85 -11.39
C LEU A 20 -13.22 18.81 -10.68
N SER A 21 -13.42 20.00 -11.25
CA SER A 21 -14.39 20.98 -10.77
C SER A 21 -15.41 21.25 -11.87
N VAL A 22 -16.69 21.12 -11.55
CA VAL A 22 -17.81 21.41 -12.47
C VAL A 22 -18.59 22.59 -11.91
N THR A 23 -18.85 23.57 -12.78
CA THR A 23 -19.81 24.65 -12.49
C THR A 23 -20.89 24.65 -13.57
N ALA A 24 -22.14 24.53 -13.16
CA ALA A 24 -23.31 24.58 -14.03
C ALA A 24 -24.08 25.88 -13.82
N HIS A 25 -24.49 26.52 -14.92
CA HIS A 25 -25.27 27.75 -14.91
C HIS A 25 -26.63 27.52 -15.60
N GLN A 26 -27.72 27.98 -14.97
CA GLN A 26 -29.05 28.04 -15.58
C GLN A 26 -29.72 29.36 -15.22
N GLY A 27 -29.67 30.34 -16.12
CA GLY A 27 -30.09 31.71 -15.81
C GLY A 27 -29.27 32.28 -14.66
N SER A 28 -29.91 32.62 -13.54
CA SER A 28 -29.26 33.06 -12.31
C SER A 28 -28.83 31.92 -11.36
N ALA A 29 -29.24 30.67 -11.62
CA ALA A 29 -28.88 29.54 -10.79
C ALA A 29 -27.46 29.05 -11.11
N VAL A 30 -26.66 28.82 -10.07
CA VAL A 30 -25.29 28.28 -10.17
C VAL A 30 -25.18 27.08 -9.24
N ALA A 31 -24.65 25.97 -9.76
CA ALA A 31 -24.33 24.77 -8.98
C ALA A 31 -22.86 24.39 -9.20
N GLN A 32 -22.17 23.97 -8.12
CA GLN A 32 -20.77 23.58 -8.15
C GLN A 32 -20.57 22.20 -7.54
N ALA A 33 -19.65 21.42 -8.11
CA ALA A 33 -19.23 20.14 -7.57
C ALA A 33 -17.72 19.93 -7.80
N GLU A 34 -17.06 19.28 -6.85
CA GLU A 34 -15.64 18.91 -6.94
C GLU A 34 -15.48 17.41 -6.70
N ALA A 35 -14.64 16.76 -7.49
CA ALA A 35 -14.24 15.37 -7.32
C ALA A 35 -12.72 15.24 -7.42
N ARG A 36 -12.14 14.40 -6.55
CA ARG A 36 -10.73 14.00 -6.62
C ARG A 36 -10.62 12.60 -7.19
N PHE A 37 -9.62 12.36 -8.01
CA PHE A 37 -9.39 11.06 -8.64
C PHE A 37 -7.90 10.77 -8.72
N LEU A 38 -7.56 9.48 -8.74
CA LEU A 38 -6.18 9.02 -8.85
C LEU A 38 -5.99 8.34 -10.20
N VAL A 39 -4.99 8.78 -10.97
CA VAL A 39 -4.59 8.12 -12.21
C VAL A 39 -3.32 7.34 -11.94
N LEU A 40 -3.41 6.02 -12.08
CA LEU A 40 -2.28 5.10 -11.93
C LEU A 40 -2.12 4.29 -13.21
N GLN A 41 -0.89 4.12 -13.68
CA GLN A 41 -0.62 3.07 -14.64
C GLN A 41 -0.63 1.75 -13.89
N VAL A 42 -1.57 0.89 -14.27
CA VAL A 42 -1.52 -0.51 -13.85
C VAL A 42 -0.36 -1.14 -14.61
N LYS A 43 0.85 -1.05 -14.07
CA LYS A 43 1.94 -1.94 -14.49
C LYS A 43 1.40 -3.35 -14.28
N LYS A 44 1.29 -4.13 -15.36
CA LYS A 44 0.94 -5.56 -15.24
C LYS A 44 1.81 -6.12 -14.14
N ALA A 45 1.19 -6.59 -13.05
CA ALA A 45 1.90 -7.32 -12.02
C ALA A 45 2.72 -8.37 -12.76
N ALA A 46 4.06 -8.29 -12.65
CA ALA A 46 4.93 -9.27 -13.28
C ALA A 46 4.37 -10.64 -12.90
N ARG A 47 3.98 -11.44 -13.91
CA ARG A 47 3.32 -12.73 -13.71
C ARG A 47 4.14 -13.53 -12.69
N GLY A 48 3.62 -13.64 -11.48
CA GLY A 48 4.11 -14.55 -10.45
C GLY A 48 5.58 -14.41 -10.07
N HIS A 49 6.06 -13.20 -9.73
CA HIS A 49 7.14 -13.19 -8.73
C HIS A 49 6.53 -13.75 -7.44
N LYS A 50 6.78 -15.03 -7.18
CA LYS A 50 6.44 -15.68 -5.92
C LYS A 50 7.17 -14.84 -4.87
N LEU A 51 6.43 -14.04 -4.10
CA LEU A 51 7.00 -13.29 -2.99
C LEU A 51 7.50 -14.35 -2.00
N LEU A 52 8.81 -14.60 -2.01
CA LEU A 52 9.39 -15.61 -1.15
C LEU A 52 9.59 -14.98 0.23
N LEU A 53 9.16 -15.71 1.25
CA LEU A 53 9.39 -15.37 2.64
C LEU A 53 10.45 -16.32 3.19
N GLU A 54 11.54 -15.79 3.72
CA GLU A 54 12.65 -16.59 4.23
C GLU A 54 12.86 -16.33 5.73
N PRO A 55 12.70 -17.34 6.59
CA PRO A 55 13.09 -17.24 7.98
C PRO A 55 14.61 -17.23 8.08
N VAL A 56 15.16 -16.25 8.79
CA VAL A 56 16.60 -16.17 9.07
C VAL A 56 16.84 -15.99 10.56
N ASN A 57 17.83 -16.70 11.09
CA ASN A 57 18.18 -16.60 12.50
C ASN A 57 19.35 -15.63 12.69
N ARG A 58 19.04 -14.40 13.15
CA ARG A 58 20.01 -13.32 13.35
C ARG A 58 19.70 -12.58 14.66
N PRO A 59 19.89 -13.21 15.83
CA PRO A 59 19.45 -12.66 17.12
C PRO A 59 20.14 -11.35 17.50
N GLU A 60 21.35 -11.11 16.99
CA GLU A 60 22.14 -9.89 17.25
C GLU A 60 21.70 -8.70 16.38
N GLU A 61 20.91 -8.95 15.34
CA GLU A 61 20.47 -7.93 14.40
C GLU A 61 19.19 -7.21 14.88
N PRO A 62 19.13 -5.87 14.85
CA PRO A 62 17.99 -5.11 15.39
C PRO A 62 16.75 -5.12 14.49
N TRP A 63 16.88 -5.55 13.23
CA TRP A 63 15.79 -5.58 12.27
C TRP A 63 14.92 -6.83 12.42
N ARG A 64 13.63 -6.66 12.13
CA ARG A 64 12.60 -7.71 12.21
C ARG A 64 12.36 -8.39 10.87
N SER A 65 12.45 -7.59 9.80
CA SER A 65 12.40 -8.03 8.41
C SER A 65 13.17 -7.06 7.52
N ARG A 66 13.55 -7.52 6.33
CA ARG A 66 14.15 -6.69 5.26
C ARG A 66 13.91 -7.29 3.88
N TRP A 67 13.90 -6.44 2.86
CA TRP A 67 13.97 -6.84 1.47
C TRP A 67 15.39 -7.25 1.07
N ALA A 68 15.56 -8.45 0.52
CA ALA A 68 16.80 -8.94 -0.08
C ALA A 68 16.73 -8.79 -1.61
N PRO A 69 17.24 -7.69 -2.19
CA PRO A 69 17.02 -7.35 -3.60
C PRO A 69 17.66 -8.33 -4.58
N SER A 70 18.78 -8.94 -4.21
CA SER A 70 19.48 -9.92 -5.05
C SER A 70 18.67 -11.19 -5.31
N ARG A 71 17.72 -11.50 -4.43
CA ARG A 71 16.91 -12.73 -4.48
C ARG A 71 15.41 -12.46 -4.57
N SER A 72 14.99 -11.18 -4.52
CA SER A 72 13.59 -10.76 -4.45
C SER A 72 12.80 -11.46 -3.34
N VAL A 73 13.42 -11.55 -2.15
CA VAL A 73 12.89 -12.27 -0.98
C VAL A 73 12.71 -11.31 0.19
N ILE A 74 11.65 -11.51 0.98
CA ILE A 74 11.51 -10.89 2.30
C ILE A 74 12.11 -11.83 3.34
N GLU A 75 13.21 -11.40 3.95
CA GLU A 75 13.80 -12.08 5.08
C GLU A 75 13.07 -11.64 6.36
N TYR A 76 12.66 -12.56 7.22
CA TYR A 76 12.13 -12.26 8.55
C TYR A 76 12.95 -12.93 9.65
N ASN A 77 13.32 -12.14 10.65
CA ASN A 77 14.26 -12.56 11.69
C ASN A 77 13.56 -13.39 12.77
N ILE A 78 13.76 -14.71 12.73
CA ILE A 78 13.19 -15.63 13.72
C ILE A 78 13.93 -15.60 15.06
N GLY A 79 15.15 -15.04 15.10
CA GLY A 79 15.94 -14.84 16.31
C GLY A 79 15.55 -13.59 17.10
N HIS A 80 14.78 -12.68 16.50
CA HIS A 80 14.39 -11.43 17.15
C HIS A 80 13.36 -11.66 18.28
N ALA A 81 13.50 -10.96 19.40
CA ALA A 81 12.64 -11.09 20.59
C ALA A 81 11.13 -11.03 20.27
N ASN A 82 10.71 -10.07 19.43
CA ASN A 82 9.30 -9.96 19.00
C ASN A 82 8.77 -11.20 18.27
N TYR A 83 9.60 -11.87 17.45
CA TYR A 83 9.19 -13.11 16.78
C TYR A 83 8.98 -14.21 17.80
N ILE A 84 9.93 -14.37 18.74
CA ILE A 84 9.85 -15.36 19.82
C ILE A 84 8.59 -15.10 20.66
N GLN A 85 8.34 -13.85 21.06
CA GLN A 85 7.12 -13.48 21.79
C GLN A 85 5.84 -13.78 21.01
N ALA A 86 5.78 -13.44 19.72
CA ALA A 86 4.63 -13.74 18.87
C ALA A 86 4.39 -15.25 18.74
N LYS A 87 5.47 -16.04 18.61
CA LYS A 87 5.42 -17.51 18.56
C LYS A 87 4.91 -18.11 19.87
N LEU A 88 5.38 -17.60 21.02
CA LEU A 88 4.91 -18.02 22.35
C LEU A 88 3.41 -17.75 22.55
N ARG A 89 2.89 -16.66 21.97
CA ARG A 89 1.46 -16.32 22.00
C ARG A 89 0.59 -17.14 21.04
N GLY A 90 1.17 -18.10 20.32
CA GLY A 90 0.45 -19.06 19.47
C GLY A 90 0.37 -18.68 17.99
N LYS A 91 -0.09 -19.65 17.18
CA LYS A 91 -0.05 -19.59 15.70
C LYS A 91 -0.73 -18.34 15.11
N LYS A 92 -1.87 -17.91 15.66
CA LYS A 92 -2.60 -16.73 15.18
C LYS A 92 -1.79 -15.44 15.35
N ASN A 93 -1.14 -15.27 16.51
CA ASN A 93 -0.30 -14.12 16.78
C ASN A 93 0.96 -14.12 15.92
N LEU A 94 1.56 -15.30 15.71
CA LEU A 94 2.69 -15.46 14.81
C LEU A 94 2.33 -15.09 13.36
N LEU A 95 1.19 -15.57 12.85
CA LEU A 95 0.71 -15.25 11.52
C LEU A 95 0.51 -13.73 11.34
N ARG A 96 -0.17 -13.09 12.31
CA ARG A 96 -0.37 -11.63 12.30
C ARG A 96 0.95 -10.88 12.32
N TYR A 97 1.89 -11.30 13.17
CA TYR A 97 3.21 -10.70 13.25
C TYR A 97 3.95 -10.78 11.91
N VAL A 98 4.04 -11.97 11.31
CA VAL A 98 4.72 -12.16 10.02
C VAL A 98 4.02 -11.38 8.91
N ALA A 99 2.68 -11.35 8.88
CA ALA A 99 1.93 -10.60 7.89
C ALA A 99 2.19 -9.08 7.95
N LEU A 100 2.33 -8.51 9.16
CA LEU A 100 2.70 -7.12 9.34
C LEU A 100 4.13 -6.82 8.87
N LEU A 101 5.06 -7.75 9.06
CA LEU A 101 6.42 -7.62 8.50
C LEU A 101 6.41 -7.61 6.97
N VAL A 102 5.62 -8.49 6.35
CA VAL A 102 5.44 -8.51 4.90
C VAL A 102 4.83 -7.22 4.39
N ALA A 103 3.77 -6.73 5.04
CA ALA A 103 3.15 -5.45 4.71
C ALA A 103 4.17 -4.29 4.73
N LYS A 104 5.00 -4.23 5.78
CA LYS A 104 6.06 -3.22 5.91
C LYS A 104 7.02 -3.25 4.71
N GLU A 105 7.54 -4.42 4.34
CA GLU A 105 8.47 -4.52 3.19
C GLU A 105 7.80 -4.18 1.86
N LEU A 106 6.55 -4.60 1.65
CA LEU A 106 5.81 -4.27 0.43
C LEU A 106 5.56 -2.76 0.29
N VAL A 107 5.20 -2.10 1.39
CA VAL A 107 5.02 -0.63 1.39
C VAL A 107 6.35 0.07 1.10
N LEU A 108 7.43 -0.32 1.78
CA LEU A 108 8.75 0.27 1.53
C LEU A 108 9.25 0.04 0.09
N HIS A 109 8.98 -1.13 -0.48
CA HIS A 109 9.36 -1.46 -1.86
C HIS A 109 8.56 -0.65 -2.89
N ASN A 110 7.23 -0.66 -2.76
CA ASN A 110 6.32 -0.04 -3.74
C ASN A 110 6.31 1.49 -3.68
N PHE A 111 6.53 2.08 -2.50
CA PHE A 111 6.56 3.52 -2.28
C PHE A 111 7.99 4.04 -2.09
N SER A 112 8.97 3.38 -2.71
CA SER A 112 10.35 3.86 -2.73
C SER A 112 10.44 5.23 -3.42
N GLY A 113 11.13 6.18 -2.80
CA GLY A 113 11.24 7.57 -3.30
C GLY A 113 10.09 8.49 -2.89
N VAL A 114 9.06 7.99 -2.20
CA VAL A 114 7.96 8.80 -1.65
C VAL A 114 8.38 9.40 -0.29
N PRO A 115 7.96 10.64 0.05
CA PRO A 115 8.19 11.21 1.38
C PRO A 115 7.68 10.33 2.53
N GLN A 116 8.45 10.25 3.61
CA GLN A 116 8.16 9.38 4.75
C GLN A 116 6.73 9.52 5.32
N PRO A 117 6.13 10.73 5.46
CA PRO A 117 4.76 10.85 5.93
C PRO A 117 3.75 10.07 5.06
N LEU A 118 3.90 10.14 3.73
CA LEU A 118 3.03 9.43 2.81
C LEU A 118 3.26 7.91 2.84
N VAL A 119 4.49 7.46 3.07
CA VAL A 119 4.78 6.03 3.29
C VAL A 119 4.04 5.51 4.52
N LEU A 120 3.97 6.31 5.59
CA LEU A 120 3.21 5.95 6.80
C LEU A 120 1.71 5.89 6.54
N GLU A 121 1.15 6.80 5.75
CA GLU A 121 -0.26 6.74 5.32
C GLU A 121 -0.57 5.42 4.58
N ARG A 122 0.33 5.00 3.68
CA ARG A 122 0.18 3.72 2.96
C ARG A 122 0.32 2.52 3.89
N MET A 123 1.15 2.62 4.91
CA MET A 123 1.23 1.58 5.94
C MET A 123 -0.09 1.47 6.72
N VAL A 124 -0.72 2.59 7.10
CA VAL A 124 -2.02 2.59 7.77
C VAL A 124 -3.07 1.90 6.90
N GLU A 125 -3.17 2.29 5.63
CA GLU A 125 -4.10 1.69 4.67
C GLU A 125 -3.95 0.17 4.56
N VAL A 126 -2.72 -0.31 4.36
CA VAL A 126 -2.43 -1.75 4.23
C VAL A 126 -2.72 -2.51 5.52
N VAL A 127 -2.34 -1.96 6.68
CA VAL A 127 -2.59 -2.59 7.98
C VAL A 127 -4.09 -2.67 8.27
N SER A 128 -4.85 -1.61 8.01
CA SER A 128 -6.31 -1.61 8.19
C SER A 128 -6.98 -2.68 7.33
N ALA A 129 -6.58 -2.80 6.07
CA ALA A 129 -7.09 -3.86 5.18
C ALA A 129 -6.69 -5.28 5.65
N LEU A 130 -5.46 -5.43 6.17
CA LEU A 130 -4.98 -6.72 6.69
C LEU A 130 -5.72 -7.14 7.96
N GLN A 131 -5.99 -6.20 8.87
CA GLN A 131 -6.71 -6.46 10.13
C GLN A 131 -8.13 -6.98 9.90
N GLN A 132 -8.80 -6.53 8.84
CA GLN A 132 -10.12 -7.04 8.46
C GLN A 132 -10.09 -8.52 8.02
N ARG A 133 -8.91 -9.06 7.69
CA ARG A 133 -8.74 -10.40 7.09
C ARG A 133 -8.07 -11.43 8.02
N LEU A 134 -7.54 -11.03 9.19
CA LEU A 134 -6.76 -11.88 10.13
C LEU A 134 -7.36 -11.98 11.54
#